data_AF-A0A518RHT5-F1
#
_entry.id   AF-A0A518RHT5-F1
#
_cell.length_a   1.000
_cell.length_b   1.000
_cell.length_c   1.000
_cell.angle_alpha   90.00
_cell.angle_beta   90.00
_cell.angle_gamma   90.00
#
_symmetry.space_group_name_H-M   'P 1'
#
loop_
_entity.id
_entity.type
_entity.pdbx_description
1 polymer ?
#
loop_
_entity_poly.entity_id
_entity_poly.type
_entity_poly.pdbx_seq_one_letter_code
_entity_poly.pdbx_strand_id
1 'polypeptide(L)'
;MIALALPAQSDARAPFVTRLAATRSDRTTDSFCLSSSAEHSLWCGANGLMEIAHPRAALLGDIVLVDPAARRVERLIRATSRHNTLLVTERCDQLCVMCSQPPRKTHVDRFDLLTQACLLAPHGMTIGISGGEPTLYLPQLLALVETVRAARDDVQFHILSNGQHFTQAHVERLRSPVYRGVTWGIPLYAAQPYDHDSIVGKQGAYDRLEQSLVHLLRAGARIELRTVVTRDTLPGLLSLARAVTLNLAHIEQWSIMGLENIGFARQRWDALQVDLRTGFAPLAAAIDRAILHGVPVRLFNMPLCQVPPAYRHLAVASISDWKQRFAKACDGCSAKPDCSGFFEWHPDILVEEVTPL
;
A
#
# COMPACT_ATOMS: atom_id res chain seq x y z
N MET A 1 13.83 -7.42 -11.76
CA MET A 1 12.51 -6.98 -11.27
C MET A 1 11.68 -8.21 -10.90
N ILE A 2 10.99 -8.23 -9.77
CA ILE A 2 10.20 -9.38 -9.33
C ILE A 2 8.90 -9.42 -10.15
N ALA A 3 8.68 -10.50 -10.89
CA ALA A 3 7.46 -10.67 -11.68
C ALA A 3 6.27 -11.02 -10.79
N LEU A 4 5.25 -10.16 -10.78
CA LEU A 4 3.98 -10.36 -10.05
C LEU A 4 2.90 -11.02 -10.93
N ALA A 5 3.01 -10.91 -12.24
CA ALA A 5 2.20 -11.65 -13.19
C ALA A 5 3.10 -12.52 -14.06
N LEU A 6 2.73 -13.78 -14.24
CA LEU A 6 3.51 -14.77 -14.96
C LEU A 6 2.63 -15.46 -16.01
N PRO A 7 3.14 -15.75 -17.21
CA PRO A 7 2.43 -16.59 -18.17
C PRO A 7 2.14 -17.97 -17.58
N ALA A 8 0.94 -18.49 -17.82
CA ALA A 8 0.55 -19.79 -17.33
C ALA A 8 -0.52 -20.46 -18.20
N GLN A 9 -0.63 -21.78 -18.11
CA GLN A 9 -1.70 -22.57 -18.69
C GLN A 9 -2.36 -23.38 -17.59
N SER A 10 -3.67 -23.55 -17.63
CA SER A 10 -4.39 -24.37 -16.67
C SER A 10 -5.61 -25.01 -17.30
N ASP A 11 -5.91 -26.24 -16.89
CA ASP A 11 -7.09 -27.00 -17.33
C ASP A 11 -8.39 -26.53 -16.63
N ALA A 12 -8.28 -25.62 -15.66
CA ALA A 12 -9.42 -25.10 -14.92
C ALA A 12 -10.36 -24.28 -15.82
N ARG A 13 -11.67 -24.36 -15.52
CA ARG A 13 -12.72 -23.67 -16.30
C ARG A 13 -12.94 -22.22 -15.89
N ALA A 14 -12.52 -21.85 -14.69
CA ALA A 14 -12.75 -20.53 -14.10
C ALA A 14 -11.53 -20.09 -13.28
N PRO A 15 -11.37 -18.78 -13.04
CA PRO A 15 -10.31 -18.28 -12.17
C PRO A 15 -10.43 -18.85 -10.75
N PHE A 16 -9.30 -19.17 -10.13
CA PHE A 16 -9.25 -19.71 -8.77
C PHE A 16 -7.97 -19.28 -8.05
N VAL A 17 -8.00 -19.35 -6.72
CA VAL A 17 -6.83 -19.08 -5.88
C VAL A 17 -6.29 -20.38 -5.31
N THR A 18 -4.96 -20.51 -5.29
CA THR A 18 -4.27 -21.65 -4.69
C THR A 18 -2.98 -21.21 -4.02
N ARG A 19 -2.57 -21.93 -2.97
CA ARG A 19 -1.20 -21.88 -2.47
C ARG A 19 -0.32 -22.86 -3.23
N LEU A 20 0.88 -22.43 -3.63
CA LEU A 20 1.86 -23.28 -4.32
C LEU A 20 2.74 -24.00 -3.30
N ALA A 21 2.63 -25.33 -3.24
CA ALA A 21 3.31 -26.17 -2.25
C ALA A 21 4.42 -27.03 -2.86
N ALA A 22 5.46 -27.33 -2.06
CA ALA A 22 6.57 -28.16 -2.52
C ALA A 22 6.16 -29.63 -2.73
N THR A 23 5.28 -30.13 -1.87
CA THR A 23 4.81 -31.52 -1.86
C THR A 23 3.29 -31.56 -1.72
N ARG A 24 2.70 -32.71 -2.07
CA ARG A 24 1.28 -32.95 -1.88
C ARG A 24 0.91 -32.82 -0.40
N SER A 25 -0.19 -32.14 -0.13
CA SER A 25 -0.80 -32.05 1.20
C SER A 25 -2.27 -32.44 1.13
N ASP A 26 -2.87 -32.71 2.29
CA ASP A 26 -4.32 -33.00 2.38
C ASP A 26 -5.18 -31.74 2.20
N ARG A 27 -4.55 -30.55 2.10
CA ARG A 27 -5.26 -29.29 1.87
C ARG A 27 -5.69 -29.19 0.42
N THR A 28 -6.99 -29.19 0.19
CA THR A 28 -7.59 -29.04 -1.15
C THR A 28 -7.30 -27.68 -1.81
N THR A 29 -6.92 -26.69 -1.02
CA THR A 29 -6.55 -25.32 -1.45
C THR A 29 -5.11 -25.20 -1.96
N ASP A 30 -4.34 -26.28 -1.89
CA ASP A 30 -2.93 -26.28 -2.25
C ASP A 30 -2.73 -27.00 -3.58
N SER A 31 -1.88 -26.42 -4.42
CA SER A 31 -1.40 -27.03 -5.65
C SER A 31 0.06 -27.38 -5.45
N PHE A 32 0.41 -28.64 -5.60
CA PHE A 32 1.76 -29.14 -5.35
C PHE A 32 2.55 -29.28 -6.65
N CYS A 33 3.86 -29.04 -6.58
CA CYS A 33 4.74 -29.12 -7.73
C CYS A 33 4.95 -30.60 -8.14
N LEU A 34 4.66 -30.93 -9.39
CA LEU A 34 4.93 -32.23 -10.01
C LEU A 34 6.33 -32.29 -10.60
N SER A 35 6.73 -31.22 -11.30
CA SER A 35 8.04 -31.08 -11.92
C SER A 35 8.41 -29.61 -12.09
N SER A 36 9.71 -29.32 -12.22
CA SER A 36 10.20 -27.98 -12.51
C SER A 36 11.45 -28.08 -13.37
N SER A 37 11.55 -27.19 -14.36
CA SER A 37 12.77 -26.88 -15.09
C SER A 37 13.31 -25.53 -14.60
N ALA A 38 14.32 -24.99 -15.30
CA ALA A 38 14.86 -23.66 -15.06
C ALA A 38 13.85 -22.55 -15.38
N GLU A 39 12.95 -22.79 -16.34
CA GLU A 39 12.05 -21.77 -16.90
C GLU A 39 10.57 -22.05 -16.60
N HIS A 40 10.20 -23.30 -16.29
CA HIS A 40 8.81 -23.73 -16.13
C HIS A 40 8.61 -24.57 -14.87
N SER A 41 7.39 -24.57 -14.34
CA SER A 41 6.97 -25.47 -13.26
C SER A 41 5.55 -25.99 -13.50
N LEU A 42 5.36 -27.29 -13.29
CA LEU A 42 4.07 -27.98 -13.41
C LEU A 42 3.51 -28.24 -12.02
N TRP A 43 2.24 -27.90 -11.81
CA TRP A 43 1.54 -27.99 -10.54
C TRP A 43 0.22 -28.74 -10.71
N CYS A 44 -0.21 -29.41 -9.65
CA CYS A 44 -1.47 -30.16 -9.59
C CYS A 44 -2.21 -29.85 -8.30
N GLY A 45 -3.51 -29.61 -8.39
CA GLY A 45 -4.38 -29.35 -7.24
C GLY A 45 -5.83 -29.70 -7.55
N ALA A 46 -6.76 -29.26 -6.69
CA ALA A 46 -8.19 -29.54 -6.84
C ALA A 46 -8.81 -29.02 -8.16
N ASN A 47 -8.19 -28.01 -8.77
CA ASN A 47 -8.63 -27.39 -10.02
C ASN A 47 -7.92 -27.98 -11.27
N GLY A 48 -7.20 -29.09 -11.14
CA GLY A 48 -6.50 -29.76 -12.24
C GLY A 48 -5.02 -29.39 -12.34
N LEU A 49 -4.47 -29.52 -13.55
CA LEU A 49 -3.08 -29.18 -13.84
C LEU A 49 -2.94 -27.70 -14.19
N MET A 50 -1.79 -27.13 -13.83
CA MET A 50 -1.36 -25.84 -14.33
C MET A 50 0.16 -25.81 -14.54
N GLU A 51 0.58 -25.18 -15.62
CA GLU A 51 1.97 -24.90 -15.92
C GLU A 51 2.21 -23.39 -15.77
N ILE A 52 3.24 -23.01 -15.01
CA ILE A 52 3.65 -21.62 -14.84
C ILE A 52 5.02 -21.44 -15.48
N ALA A 53 5.19 -20.42 -16.32
CA ALA A 53 6.45 -20.04 -16.94
C ALA A 53 7.38 -19.34 -15.93
N HIS A 54 7.72 -20.06 -14.86
CA HIS A 54 8.69 -19.66 -13.86
C HIS A 54 9.17 -20.90 -13.07
N PRO A 55 10.43 -20.96 -12.61
CA PRO A 55 10.92 -22.06 -11.79
C PRO A 55 10.22 -22.11 -10.42
N ARG A 56 10.02 -23.33 -9.91
CA ARG A 56 9.29 -23.57 -8.65
C ARG A 56 9.89 -22.85 -7.44
N ALA A 57 11.22 -22.75 -7.36
CA ALA A 57 11.92 -22.31 -6.17
C ALA A 57 11.54 -20.89 -5.74
N ALA A 58 11.21 -20.02 -6.71
CA ALA A 58 10.82 -18.64 -6.46
C ALA A 58 9.33 -18.44 -6.15
N LEU A 59 8.53 -19.52 -6.25
CA LEU A 59 7.07 -19.51 -6.11
C LEU A 59 6.58 -20.32 -4.90
N LEU A 60 7.45 -21.11 -4.26
CA LEU A 60 7.06 -21.94 -3.14
C LEU A 60 6.47 -21.11 -2.00
N GLY A 61 5.27 -21.51 -1.56
CA GLY A 61 4.49 -20.84 -0.52
C GLY A 61 3.62 -19.70 -1.02
N ASP A 62 3.87 -19.19 -2.23
CA ASP A 62 3.08 -18.08 -2.77
C ASP A 62 1.62 -18.49 -2.98
N ILE A 63 0.74 -17.51 -2.82
CA ILE A 63 -0.68 -17.64 -3.11
C ILE A 63 -0.93 -16.88 -4.41
N VAL A 64 -1.43 -17.62 -5.39
CA VAL A 64 -1.61 -17.13 -6.76
C VAL A 64 -3.07 -17.17 -7.14
N LEU A 65 -3.51 -16.17 -7.90
CA LEU A 65 -4.73 -16.19 -8.68
C LEU A 65 -4.40 -16.71 -10.07
N VAL A 66 -4.97 -17.86 -10.42
CA VAL A 66 -4.85 -18.43 -11.76
C VAL A 66 -6.02 -17.93 -12.59
N ASP A 67 -5.72 -17.38 -13.76
CA ASP A 67 -6.71 -16.95 -14.75
C ASP A 67 -6.51 -17.78 -16.05
N PRO A 68 -7.27 -18.87 -16.21
CA PRO A 68 -7.14 -19.75 -17.37
C PRO A 68 -7.44 -19.04 -18.69
N ALA A 69 -8.43 -18.13 -18.70
CA ALA A 69 -8.84 -17.40 -19.89
C ALA A 69 -7.76 -16.41 -20.34
N ALA A 70 -7.14 -15.70 -19.38
CA ALA A 70 -6.04 -14.78 -19.66
C ALA A 70 -4.66 -15.47 -19.78
N ARG A 71 -4.59 -16.79 -19.61
CA ARG A 71 -3.36 -17.60 -19.66
C ARG A 71 -2.24 -17.03 -18.79
N ARG A 72 -2.57 -16.69 -17.54
CA ARG A 72 -1.63 -16.09 -16.59
C ARG A 72 -1.94 -16.48 -15.15
N VAL A 73 -0.92 -16.37 -14.30
CA VAL A 73 -1.08 -16.32 -12.85
C VAL A 73 -0.67 -14.96 -12.32
N GLU A 74 -1.38 -14.46 -11.33
CA GLU A 74 -1.06 -13.27 -10.55
C GLU A 74 -0.64 -13.70 -9.14
N ARG A 75 0.55 -13.32 -8.70
CA ARG A 75 1.07 -13.57 -7.35
C ARG A 75 0.45 -12.57 -6.38
N LEU A 76 -0.69 -12.95 -5.81
CA LEU A 76 -1.44 -12.10 -4.87
C LEU A 76 -0.70 -11.91 -3.56
N ILE A 77 -0.15 -12.99 -2.99
CA ILE A 77 0.60 -12.96 -1.74
C ILE A 77 1.88 -13.76 -1.93
N ARG A 78 3.01 -13.08 -1.84
CA ARG A 78 4.34 -13.68 -1.83
C ARG A 78 4.70 -14.11 -0.41
N ALA A 79 4.98 -15.38 -0.20
CA ALA A 79 5.22 -15.92 1.14
C ALA A 79 6.48 -15.35 1.82
N THR A 80 7.48 -14.99 1.02
CA THR A 80 8.74 -14.41 1.50
C THR A 80 8.71 -12.89 1.61
N SER A 81 7.63 -12.24 1.14
CA SER A 81 7.51 -10.78 1.19
C SER A 81 6.85 -10.34 2.50
N ARG A 82 7.39 -9.29 3.10
CA ARG A 82 6.74 -8.53 4.19
C ARG A 82 5.72 -7.52 3.68
N HIS A 83 5.70 -7.28 2.36
CA HIS A 83 4.84 -6.30 1.70
C HIS A 83 4.00 -7.02 0.65
N ASN A 84 2.74 -7.28 0.98
CA ASN A 84 1.74 -7.81 0.06
C ASN A 84 0.56 -6.84 0.05
N THR A 85 0.16 -6.39 -1.13
CA THR A 85 -0.96 -5.45 -1.28
C THR A 85 -1.88 -5.92 -2.39
N LEU A 86 -3.15 -6.11 -2.06
CA LEU A 86 -4.19 -6.55 -2.97
C LEU A 86 -4.88 -5.34 -3.57
N LEU A 87 -4.97 -5.31 -4.90
CA LEU A 87 -5.70 -4.28 -5.64
C LEU A 87 -7.16 -4.73 -5.80
N VAL A 88 -8.08 -4.07 -5.10
CA VAL A 88 -9.50 -4.45 -5.11
C VAL A 88 -10.31 -3.74 -6.19
N THR A 89 -9.85 -2.56 -6.62
CA THR A 89 -10.51 -1.77 -7.67
C THR A 89 -9.57 -0.75 -8.29
N GLU A 90 -9.83 -0.36 -9.53
CA GLU A 90 -9.14 0.77 -10.18
C GLU A 90 -10.04 2.01 -10.27
N ARG A 91 -11.30 1.93 -9.83
CA ARG A 91 -12.19 3.10 -9.75
C ARG A 91 -11.80 3.95 -8.55
N CYS A 92 -11.78 5.26 -8.73
CA CYS A 92 -11.64 6.27 -7.66
C CYS A 92 -12.62 7.40 -7.93
N ASP A 93 -13.06 8.08 -6.89
CA ASP A 93 -13.90 9.28 -6.95
C ASP A 93 -13.11 10.57 -6.68
N GLN A 94 -11.77 10.49 -6.69
CA GLN A 94 -10.83 11.61 -6.65
C GLN A 94 -9.87 11.58 -7.84
N LEU A 95 -9.26 12.73 -8.16
CA LEU A 95 -8.33 12.93 -9.27
C LEU A 95 -7.05 13.62 -8.76
N CYS A 96 -6.43 13.01 -7.75
CA CYS A 96 -5.31 13.62 -7.06
C CYS A 96 -4.16 13.97 -8.02
N VAL A 97 -3.60 15.17 -7.88
CA VAL A 97 -2.57 15.68 -8.79
C VAL A 97 -1.32 14.80 -8.86
N MET A 98 -1.03 14.08 -7.77
CA MET A 98 0.09 13.16 -7.59
C MET A 98 -0.29 11.67 -7.72
N CYS A 99 -1.49 11.35 -8.22
CA CYS A 99 -2.00 9.97 -8.23
C CYS A 99 -1.05 9.01 -8.96
N SER A 100 -0.56 7.99 -8.24
CA SER A 100 0.29 6.94 -8.80
C SER A 100 -0.49 5.91 -9.61
N GLN A 101 -1.79 5.79 -9.36
CA GLN A 101 -2.71 4.88 -10.04
C GLN A 101 -3.95 5.63 -10.56
N PRO A 102 -3.82 6.37 -11.68
CA PRO A 102 -4.94 7.10 -12.27
C PRO A 102 -6.19 6.23 -12.42
N PRO A 103 -7.39 6.74 -12.05
CA PRO A 103 -8.57 5.91 -11.98
C PRO A 103 -9.02 5.41 -13.35
N ARG A 104 -9.50 4.16 -13.37
CA ARG A 104 -10.19 3.57 -14.52
C ARG A 104 -11.67 3.51 -14.27
N LYS A 105 -12.45 3.49 -15.35
CA LYS A 105 -13.93 3.38 -15.28
C LYS A 105 -14.40 1.96 -14.95
N THR A 106 -13.58 0.97 -15.22
CA THR A 106 -13.92 -0.45 -15.07
C THR A 106 -13.62 -0.94 -13.66
N HIS A 107 -14.48 -1.83 -13.17
CA HIS A 107 -14.25 -2.62 -11.97
C HIS A 107 -14.51 -4.08 -12.30
N VAL A 108 -13.60 -4.94 -11.87
CA VAL A 108 -13.76 -6.40 -11.93
C VAL A 108 -13.85 -6.85 -10.49
N ASP A 109 -15.02 -7.37 -10.10
CA ASP A 109 -15.21 -7.89 -8.76
C ASP A 109 -14.38 -9.17 -8.58
N ARG A 110 -13.49 -9.15 -7.59
CA ARG A 110 -12.65 -10.29 -7.21
C ARG A 110 -12.68 -10.52 -5.70
N PHE A 111 -13.62 -9.92 -4.96
CA PHE A 111 -13.60 -9.96 -3.49
C PHE A 111 -13.61 -11.39 -2.94
N ASP A 112 -14.33 -12.32 -3.56
CA ASP A 112 -14.33 -13.73 -3.15
C ASP A 112 -12.95 -14.38 -3.32
N LEU A 113 -12.30 -14.16 -4.47
CA LEU A 113 -10.95 -14.66 -4.75
C LEU A 113 -9.92 -14.03 -3.79
N LEU A 114 -10.02 -12.73 -3.54
CA LEU A 114 -9.12 -12.04 -2.61
C LEU A 114 -9.33 -12.48 -1.15
N THR A 115 -10.58 -12.78 -0.76
CA THR A 115 -10.90 -13.37 0.55
C THR A 115 -10.22 -14.74 0.69
N GLN A 116 -10.34 -15.60 -0.32
CA GLN A 116 -9.64 -16.90 -0.34
C GLN A 116 -8.13 -16.72 -0.25
N ALA A 117 -7.55 -15.76 -0.96
CA ALA A 117 -6.12 -15.50 -0.89
C ALA A 117 -5.66 -15.12 0.54
N CYS A 118 -6.40 -14.23 1.19
CA CYS A 118 -6.14 -13.83 2.57
C CYS A 118 -6.26 -15.00 3.56
N LEU A 119 -7.24 -15.90 3.39
CA LEU A 119 -7.39 -17.09 4.24
C LEU A 119 -6.20 -18.05 4.12
N LEU A 120 -5.55 -18.10 2.96
CA LEU A 120 -4.38 -18.93 2.69
C LEU A 120 -3.05 -18.29 3.11
N ALA A 121 -3.07 -17.01 3.47
CA ALA A 121 -1.87 -16.25 3.83
C ALA A 121 -1.06 -16.93 4.95
N PRO A 122 0.29 -16.91 4.86
CA PRO A 122 1.17 -17.25 5.98
C PRO A 122 0.75 -16.61 7.31
N HIS A 123 1.11 -17.29 8.40
CA HIS A 123 0.73 -16.89 9.75
C HIS A 123 1.30 -15.50 10.12
N GLY A 124 0.48 -14.69 10.79
CA GLY A 124 0.84 -13.38 11.34
C GLY A 124 1.07 -12.29 10.28
N MET A 125 0.62 -12.49 9.04
CA MET A 125 0.87 -11.55 7.97
C MET A 125 0.01 -10.28 8.07
N THR A 126 0.59 -9.13 7.72
CA THR A 126 -0.17 -7.92 7.42
C THR A 126 -0.41 -7.83 5.92
N ILE A 127 -1.68 -7.73 5.51
CA ILE A 127 -2.09 -7.65 4.10
C ILE A 127 -2.57 -6.23 3.81
N GLY A 128 -1.92 -5.60 2.84
CA GLY A 128 -2.37 -4.32 2.30
C GLY A 128 -3.61 -4.49 1.42
N ILE A 129 -4.56 -3.57 1.52
CA ILE A 129 -5.65 -3.40 0.56
C ILE A 129 -5.51 -2.01 -0.04
N SER A 130 -5.46 -1.95 -1.37
CA SER A 130 -5.31 -0.71 -2.12
C SER A 130 -6.13 -0.75 -3.41
N GLY A 131 -6.05 0.31 -4.20
CA GLY A 131 -6.74 0.49 -5.45
C GLY A 131 -6.88 1.97 -5.80
N GLY A 132 -7.87 2.28 -6.63
CA GLY A 132 -8.34 3.65 -6.79
C GLY A 132 -8.96 4.16 -5.48
N GLU A 133 -10.16 3.68 -5.13
CA GLU A 133 -10.79 3.88 -3.83
C GLU A 133 -11.53 2.60 -3.38
N PRO A 134 -10.94 1.80 -2.46
CA PRO A 134 -11.54 0.57 -1.96
C PRO A 134 -12.93 0.76 -1.33
N THR A 135 -13.18 1.88 -0.66
CA THR A 135 -14.45 2.10 0.07
C THR A 135 -15.62 2.50 -0.83
N LEU A 136 -15.41 2.63 -2.14
CA LEU A 136 -16.51 2.59 -3.12
C LEU A 136 -17.29 1.26 -3.06
N TYR A 137 -16.62 0.19 -2.60
CA TYR A 137 -17.18 -1.15 -2.41
C TYR A 137 -17.12 -1.54 -0.92
N LEU A 138 -17.41 -0.57 -0.04
CA LEU A 138 -17.28 -0.76 1.41
C LEU A 138 -18.00 -2.01 1.95
N PRO A 139 -19.24 -2.36 1.52
CA PRO A 139 -19.90 -3.57 1.99
C PRO A 139 -19.09 -4.85 1.72
N GLN A 140 -18.55 -5.00 0.51
CA GLN A 140 -17.73 -6.14 0.10
C GLN A 140 -16.38 -6.15 0.82
N LEU A 141 -15.75 -4.98 0.94
CA LEU A 141 -14.49 -4.82 1.66
C LEU A 141 -14.63 -5.23 3.13
N LEU A 142 -15.67 -4.75 3.80
CA LEU A 142 -15.92 -5.10 5.20
C LEU A 142 -16.25 -6.59 5.35
N ALA A 143 -17.02 -7.18 4.43
CA ALA A 143 -17.31 -8.62 4.44
C ALA A 143 -16.04 -9.48 4.26
N LEU A 144 -15.11 -9.08 3.38
CA LEU A 144 -13.81 -9.73 3.23
C LEU A 144 -13.04 -9.69 4.55
N VAL A 145 -12.91 -8.50 5.15
CA VAL A 145 -12.18 -8.31 6.41
C VAL A 145 -12.79 -9.15 7.54
N GLU A 146 -14.10 -9.11 7.70
CA GLU A 146 -14.83 -9.85 8.73
C GLU A 146 -14.66 -11.37 8.54
N THR A 147 -14.81 -11.86 7.31
CA THR A 147 -14.64 -13.29 6.98
C THR A 147 -13.23 -13.77 7.31
N VAL A 148 -12.21 -13.03 6.90
CA VAL A 148 -10.81 -13.39 7.15
C VAL A 148 -10.50 -13.32 8.63
N ARG A 149 -10.82 -12.20 9.31
CA ARG A 149 -10.48 -11.99 10.72
C ARG A 149 -11.22 -12.92 11.67
N ALA A 150 -12.43 -13.36 11.32
CA ALA A 150 -13.16 -14.37 12.09
C ALA A 150 -12.49 -15.74 12.03
N ALA A 151 -11.86 -16.09 10.90
CA ALA A 151 -11.12 -17.34 10.73
C ALA A 151 -9.64 -17.26 11.11
N ARG A 152 -9.06 -16.05 11.08
CA ARG A 152 -7.62 -15.76 11.19
C ARG A 152 -7.40 -14.48 11.99
N ASP A 153 -7.37 -14.60 13.31
CA ASP A 153 -7.10 -13.48 14.22
C ASP A 153 -5.64 -13.01 14.20
N ASP A 154 -4.75 -13.80 13.58
CA ASP A 154 -3.34 -13.49 13.34
C ASP A 154 -3.13 -12.52 12.16
N VAL A 155 -4.00 -12.58 11.13
CA VAL A 155 -3.85 -11.77 9.91
C VAL A 155 -4.30 -10.34 10.12
N GLN A 156 -3.44 -9.37 9.90
CA GLN A 156 -3.75 -7.94 10.01
C GLN A 156 -4.04 -7.32 8.64
N PHE A 157 -4.78 -6.21 8.61
CA PHE A 157 -5.03 -5.45 7.39
C PHE A 157 -4.51 -4.02 7.49
N HIS A 158 -3.91 -3.56 6.39
CA HIS A 158 -3.60 -2.15 6.17
C HIS A 158 -4.38 -1.68 4.94
N ILE A 159 -5.41 -0.86 5.15
CA ILE A 159 -6.36 -0.49 4.09
C ILE A 159 -6.15 0.96 3.70
N LEU A 160 -5.74 1.21 2.47
CA LEU A 160 -5.63 2.55 1.92
C LEU A 160 -7.01 3.02 1.43
N SER A 161 -7.43 4.20 1.88
CA SER A 161 -8.69 4.82 1.45
C SER A 161 -8.58 6.33 1.53
N ASN A 162 -9.23 7.04 0.62
CA ASN A 162 -9.41 8.49 0.64
C ASN A 162 -10.38 8.98 1.73
N GLY A 163 -10.97 8.06 2.49
CA GLY A 163 -11.82 8.35 3.64
C GLY A 163 -13.18 8.98 3.30
N GLN A 164 -13.61 8.99 2.03
CA GLN A 164 -14.81 9.73 1.65
C GLN A 164 -16.13 9.04 2.03
N HIS A 165 -16.12 7.72 2.25
CA HIS A 165 -17.34 6.90 2.30
C HIS A 165 -17.78 6.43 3.70
N PHE A 166 -17.18 6.96 4.78
CA PHE A 166 -17.55 6.59 6.15
C PHE A 166 -18.68 7.45 6.70
N THR A 167 -19.77 6.85 7.14
CA THR A 167 -20.94 7.56 7.70
C THR A 167 -21.24 7.06 9.11
N GLN A 168 -22.15 7.76 9.80
CA GLN A 168 -22.64 7.34 11.11
C GLN A 168 -23.16 5.89 11.13
N ALA A 169 -23.72 5.39 10.02
CA ALA A 169 -24.25 4.03 9.92
C ALA A 169 -23.15 2.95 10.04
N HIS A 170 -21.89 3.30 9.76
CA HIS A 170 -20.77 2.36 9.82
C HIS A 170 -20.15 2.26 11.22
N VAL A 171 -20.41 3.23 12.10
CA VAL A 171 -19.72 3.35 13.40
C VAL A 171 -19.88 2.08 14.24
N GLU A 172 -21.11 1.57 14.36
CA GLU A 172 -21.37 0.41 15.22
C GLU A 172 -20.74 -0.87 14.64
N ARG A 173 -20.81 -1.06 13.32
CA ARG A 173 -20.14 -2.19 12.65
C ARG A 173 -18.62 -2.16 12.88
N LEU A 174 -18.02 -0.98 12.71
CA LEU A 174 -16.57 -0.79 12.83
C LEU A 174 -16.04 -0.90 14.27
N ARG A 175 -16.90 -0.83 15.29
CA ARG A 175 -16.52 -1.10 16.70
C ARG A 175 -16.24 -2.55 17.01
N SER A 176 -16.68 -3.47 16.13
CA SER A 176 -16.48 -4.90 16.34
C SER A 176 -14.99 -5.22 16.55
N PRO A 177 -14.64 -6.10 17.52
CA PRO A 177 -13.25 -6.46 17.80
C PRO A 177 -12.46 -6.99 16.59
N VAL A 178 -13.14 -7.49 15.57
CA VAL A 178 -12.51 -7.94 14.31
C VAL A 178 -11.69 -6.83 13.65
N TYR A 179 -12.08 -5.57 13.83
CA TYR A 179 -11.41 -4.39 13.26
C TYR A 179 -10.22 -3.87 14.07
N ARG A 180 -9.92 -4.43 15.24
CA ARG A 180 -8.70 -4.08 16.00
C ARG A 180 -7.42 -4.40 15.23
N GLY A 181 -7.49 -5.38 14.34
CA GLY A 181 -6.39 -5.74 13.45
C GLY A 181 -6.38 -5.02 12.12
N VAL A 182 -7.08 -3.89 12.01
CA VAL A 182 -7.21 -3.10 10.77
C VAL A 182 -6.71 -1.69 11.01
N THR A 183 -5.73 -1.26 10.23
CA THR A 183 -5.26 0.12 10.18
C THR A 183 -5.72 0.77 8.87
N TRP A 184 -6.39 1.90 8.97
CA TRP A 184 -6.88 2.69 7.84
C TRP A 184 -5.87 3.77 7.48
N GLY A 185 -5.25 3.65 6.31
CA GLY A 185 -4.38 4.67 5.75
C GLY A 185 -5.20 5.75 5.05
N ILE A 186 -5.37 6.90 5.71
CA ILE A 186 -6.23 8.00 5.27
C ILE A 186 -5.37 9.22 4.88
N PRO A 187 -5.48 9.75 3.65
CA PRO A 187 -4.72 10.91 3.24
C PRO A 187 -5.33 12.21 3.76
N LEU A 188 -4.48 13.16 4.17
CA LEU A 188 -4.84 14.55 4.43
C LEU A 188 -3.70 15.45 3.96
N TYR A 189 -3.98 16.33 3.02
CA TYR A 189 -2.93 17.09 2.30
C TYR A 189 -2.78 18.56 2.72
N ALA A 190 -3.79 19.16 3.33
CA ALA A 190 -3.74 20.54 3.80
C ALA A 190 -4.68 20.75 4.99
N ALA A 191 -4.45 21.81 5.76
CA ALA A 191 -5.37 22.25 6.82
C ALA A 191 -6.53 23.11 6.30
N GLN A 192 -6.42 23.63 5.08
CA GLN A 192 -7.44 24.48 4.47
C GLN A 192 -8.24 23.66 3.44
N PRO A 193 -9.58 23.79 3.43
CA PRO A 193 -10.44 23.01 2.53
C PRO A 193 -10.08 23.19 1.05
N TYR A 194 -9.91 24.44 0.60
CA TYR A 194 -9.60 24.74 -0.79
C TYR A 194 -8.30 24.07 -1.27
N ASP A 195 -7.23 24.19 -0.47
CA ASP A 195 -5.92 23.61 -0.82
C ASP A 195 -6.02 22.09 -0.94
N HIS A 196 -6.66 21.44 0.03
CA HIS A 196 -6.89 20.00 0.02
C HIS A 196 -7.68 19.56 -1.21
N ASP A 197 -8.82 20.20 -1.46
CA ASP A 197 -9.73 19.86 -2.55
C ASP A 197 -9.10 20.06 -3.93
N SER A 198 -8.24 21.07 -4.07
CA SER A 198 -7.46 21.30 -5.29
C SER A 198 -6.46 20.17 -5.54
N ILE A 199 -5.80 19.68 -4.49
CA ILE A 199 -4.82 18.60 -4.57
C ILE A 199 -5.49 17.28 -4.93
N VAL A 200 -6.68 16.98 -4.38
CA VAL A 200 -7.41 15.74 -4.68
C VAL A 200 -8.34 15.85 -5.88
N GLY A 201 -8.47 17.04 -6.48
CA GLY A 201 -9.31 17.29 -7.65
C GLY A 201 -10.80 17.05 -7.40
N LYS A 202 -11.29 17.35 -6.19
CA LYS A 202 -12.70 17.12 -5.78
C LYS A 202 -13.15 18.18 -4.77
N GLN A 203 -14.10 19.02 -5.17
CA GLN A 203 -14.72 20.00 -4.28
C GLN A 203 -15.53 19.31 -3.17
N GLY A 204 -15.42 19.82 -1.94
CA GLY A 204 -16.06 19.30 -0.73
C GLY A 204 -15.37 18.05 -0.16
N ALA A 205 -14.22 17.64 -0.69
CA ALA A 205 -13.54 16.42 -0.24
C ALA A 205 -12.99 16.56 1.19
N TYR A 206 -12.52 17.75 1.56
CA TYR A 206 -12.03 18.07 2.89
C TYR A 206 -13.14 17.95 3.94
N ASP A 207 -14.25 18.69 3.78
CA ASP A 207 -15.37 18.69 4.73
C ASP A 207 -15.96 17.28 4.89
N ARG A 208 -16.04 16.54 3.78
CA ARG A 208 -16.48 15.14 3.79
C ARG A 208 -15.52 14.25 4.57
N LEU A 209 -14.22 14.44 4.38
CA LEU A 209 -13.19 13.69 5.08
C LEU A 209 -13.21 13.97 6.58
N GLU A 210 -13.37 15.22 7.01
CA GLU A 210 -13.48 15.57 8.43
C GLU A 210 -14.66 14.85 9.09
N GLN A 211 -15.83 14.82 8.45
CA GLN A 211 -16.98 14.07 8.94
C GLN A 211 -16.69 12.56 9.06
N SER A 212 -16.05 11.98 8.03
CA SER A 212 -15.64 10.59 8.05
C SER A 212 -14.64 10.28 9.16
N LEU A 213 -13.67 11.16 9.41
CA LEU A 213 -12.70 11.02 10.50
C LEU A 213 -13.40 11.00 11.86
N VAL A 214 -14.41 11.85 12.07
CA VAL A 214 -15.24 11.80 13.30
C VAL A 214 -15.90 10.42 13.45
N HIS A 215 -16.46 9.85 12.38
CA HIS A 215 -17.08 8.52 12.44
C HIS A 215 -16.05 7.42 12.73
N LEU A 216 -14.89 7.46 12.09
CA LEU A 216 -13.80 6.50 12.32
C LEU A 216 -13.28 6.58 13.77
N LEU A 217 -13.07 7.78 14.29
CA LEU A 217 -12.65 7.99 15.68
C LEU A 217 -13.72 7.50 16.68
N ARG A 218 -15.01 7.78 16.44
CA ARG A 218 -16.11 7.26 17.28
C ARG A 218 -16.25 5.74 17.26
N ALA A 219 -15.75 5.11 16.20
CA ALA A 219 -15.68 3.65 16.10
C ALA A 219 -14.43 3.05 16.78
N GLY A 220 -13.49 3.88 17.22
CA GLY A 220 -12.18 3.42 17.71
C GLY A 220 -11.30 2.85 16.60
N ALA A 221 -11.50 3.29 15.36
CA ALA A 221 -10.70 2.84 14.23
C ALA A 221 -9.25 3.31 14.38
N ARG A 222 -8.32 2.42 14.01
CA ARG A 222 -6.89 2.71 13.99
C ARG A 222 -6.56 3.44 12.70
N ILE A 223 -6.12 4.68 12.79
CA ILE A 223 -5.88 5.55 11.64
C ILE A 223 -4.39 5.79 11.47
N GLU A 224 -3.88 5.52 10.28
CA GLU A 224 -2.61 6.10 9.80
C GLU A 224 -2.96 7.30 8.93
N LEU A 225 -2.55 8.50 9.36
CA LEU A 225 -2.67 9.69 8.52
C LEU A 225 -1.53 9.70 7.50
N ARG A 226 -1.81 10.09 6.25
CA ARG A 226 -0.83 10.05 5.17
C ARG A 226 -0.77 11.40 4.44
N THR A 227 0.44 11.89 4.17
CA THR A 227 0.62 13.14 3.41
C THR A 227 1.79 12.99 2.46
N VAL A 228 1.54 13.18 1.16
CA VAL A 228 2.61 13.20 0.15
C VAL A 228 3.16 14.62 0.07
N VAL A 229 4.48 14.76 0.20
CA VAL A 229 5.16 16.04 0.10
C VAL A 229 5.30 16.43 -1.37
N THR A 230 4.73 17.58 -1.72
CA THR A 230 4.80 18.22 -3.03
C THR A 230 5.05 19.71 -2.84
N ARG A 231 5.30 20.45 -3.93
CA ARG A 231 5.40 21.92 -3.90
C ARG A 231 4.16 22.58 -3.29
N ASP A 232 2.99 21.98 -3.47
CA ASP A 232 1.72 22.51 -2.96
C ASP A 232 1.47 22.16 -1.49
N THR A 233 1.90 20.98 -1.02
CA THR A 233 1.68 20.57 0.37
C THR A 233 2.72 21.11 1.33
N LEU A 234 3.98 21.23 0.88
CA LEU A 234 5.12 21.60 1.73
C LEU A 234 4.92 22.93 2.49
N PRO A 235 4.48 24.05 1.85
CA PRO A 235 4.28 25.31 2.55
C PRO A 235 3.21 25.23 3.65
N GLY A 236 2.20 24.38 3.45
CA GLY A 236 1.08 24.19 4.38
C GLY A 236 1.34 23.19 5.51
N LEU A 237 2.45 22.45 5.51
CA LEU A 237 2.67 21.34 6.45
C LEU A 237 2.65 21.76 7.93
N LEU A 238 3.16 22.94 8.28
CA LEU A 238 3.10 23.40 9.67
C LEU A 238 1.65 23.69 10.10
N SER A 239 0.83 24.25 9.21
CA SER A 239 -0.59 24.47 9.46
C SER A 239 -1.33 23.13 9.59
N LEU A 240 -1.02 22.18 8.71
CA LEU A 240 -1.53 20.81 8.80
C LEU A 240 -1.13 20.14 10.12
N ALA A 241 0.13 20.25 10.54
CA ALA A 241 0.58 19.74 11.83
C ALA A 241 -0.21 20.35 12.99
N ARG A 242 -0.56 21.65 12.95
CA ARG A 242 -1.45 22.28 13.94
C ARG A 242 -2.81 21.59 13.97
N ALA A 243 -3.47 21.45 12.83
CA ALA A 243 -4.77 20.79 12.74
C ALA A 243 -4.71 19.32 13.25
N VAL A 244 -3.70 18.57 12.83
CA VAL A 244 -3.50 17.17 13.26
C VAL A 244 -3.29 17.07 14.76
N THR A 245 -2.42 17.90 15.35
CA THR A 245 -2.16 17.87 16.79
C THR A 245 -3.37 18.26 17.65
N LEU A 246 -4.30 19.06 17.11
CA LEU A 246 -5.50 19.49 17.82
C LEU A 246 -6.64 18.48 17.69
N ASN A 247 -6.82 17.89 16.51
CA ASN A 247 -8.03 17.13 16.17
C ASN A 247 -7.78 15.62 16.04
N LEU A 248 -6.54 15.20 15.82
CA LEU A 248 -6.17 13.84 15.40
C LEU A 248 -4.99 13.30 16.23
N ALA A 249 -4.83 13.70 17.48
CA ALA A 249 -3.73 13.24 18.34
C ALA A 249 -3.75 11.72 18.64
N HIS A 250 -4.89 11.05 18.39
CA HIS A 250 -5.10 9.62 18.66
C HIS A 250 -4.82 8.70 17.46
N ILE A 251 -4.30 9.23 16.35
CA ILE A 251 -3.87 8.41 15.21
C ILE A 251 -2.70 7.50 15.61
N GLU A 252 -2.58 6.35 14.94
CA GLU A 252 -1.46 5.42 15.14
C GLU A 252 -0.13 6.06 14.73
N GLN A 253 -0.14 6.79 13.62
CA GLN A 253 0.99 7.54 13.09
C GLN A 253 0.55 8.52 12.01
N TRP A 254 1.39 9.52 11.77
CA TRP A 254 1.39 10.37 10.59
C TRP A 254 2.58 10.00 9.69
N SER A 255 2.28 9.34 8.57
CA SER A 255 3.25 8.97 7.54
C SER A 255 3.38 10.10 6.53
N ILE A 256 4.52 10.80 6.56
CA ILE A 256 4.86 11.84 5.61
C ILE A 256 5.74 11.23 4.51
N MET A 257 5.31 11.36 3.26
CA MET A 257 5.79 10.52 2.16
C MET A 257 6.44 11.35 1.06
N GLY A 258 7.57 10.88 0.54
CA GLY A 258 8.15 11.35 -0.71
C GLY A 258 7.29 10.95 -1.93
N LEU A 259 7.37 11.77 -2.98
CA LEU A 259 6.62 11.63 -4.23
C LEU A 259 7.14 10.49 -5.11
N GLU A 260 6.24 9.65 -5.63
CA GLU A 260 6.51 8.55 -6.59
C GLU A 260 6.38 9.08 -8.05
N ASN A 261 7.37 8.87 -8.93
CA ASN A 261 7.34 9.37 -10.32
C ASN A 261 6.53 8.46 -11.25
N ILE A 262 5.23 8.32 -11.00
CA ILE A 262 4.36 7.44 -11.79
C ILE A 262 2.96 8.06 -11.93
N GLY A 263 2.12 7.48 -12.80
CA GLY A 263 0.75 7.94 -12.99
C GLY A 263 0.68 9.41 -13.42
N PHE A 264 -0.19 10.19 -12.77
CA PHE A 264 -0.30 11.63 -13.01
C PHE A 264 0.91 12.41 -12.52
N ALA A 265 1.58 11.97 -11.44
CA ALA A 265 2.75 12.65 -10.91
C ALA A 265 3.90 12.71 -11.93
N ARG A 266 4.06 11.66 -12.75
CA ARG A 266 5.08 11.62 -13.81
C ARG A 266 4.95 12.77 -14.81
N GLN A 267 3.72 13.10 -15.23
CA GLN A 267 3.46 14.18 -16.20
C GLN A 267 3.54 15.57 -15.57
N ARG A 268 3.52 15.65 -14.24
CA ARG A 268 3.50 16.90 -13.46
C ARG A 268 4.74 17.02 -12.56
N TRP A 269 5.79 16.28 -12.86
CA TRP A 269 6.91 16.09 -11.94
C TRP A 269 7.56 17.42 -11.55
N ASP A 270 7.89 18.27 -12.51
CA ASP A 270 8.56 19.56 -12.23
C ASP A 270 7.70 20.49 -11.38
N ALA A 271 6.37 20.43 -11.57
CA ALA A 271 5.40 21.20 -10.80
C ALA A 271 5.17 20.65 -9.38
N LEU A 272 5.39 19.35 -9.15
CA LEU A 272 5.07 18.70 -7.88
C LEU A 272 6.30 18.40 -7.01
N GLN A 273 7.44 18.10 -7.61
CA GLN A 273 8.62 17.61 -6.91
C GLN A 273 9.25 18.70 -6.03
N VAL A 274 9.76 18.27 -4.87
CA VAL A 274 10.52 19.09 -3.94
C VAL A 274 11.89 18.44 -3.73
N ASP A 275 12.95 19.24 -3.80
CA ASP A 275 14.26 18.83 -3.32
C ASP A 275 14.35 19.01 -1.80
N LEU A 276 14.20 17.90 -1.07
CA LEU A 276 14.23 17.90 0.39
C LEU A 276 15.63 18.09 0.98
N ARG A 277 16.71 18.03 0.19
CA ARG A 277 18.06 18.33 0.68
C ARG A 277 18.24 19.82 0.97
N THR A 278 17.56 20.65 0.19
CA THR A 278 17.61 22.12 0.31
C THR A 278 16.35 22.69 0.97
N GLY A 279 15.20 22.03 0.81
CA GLY A 279 13.88 22.49 1.25
C GLY A 279 13.29 21.80 2.49
N PHE A 280 14.09 21.28 3.43
CA PHE A 280 13.57 20.48 4.55
C PHE A 280 12.89 21.30 5.67
N ALA A 281 13.17 22.61 5.79
CA ALA A 281 12.78 23.40 6.96
C ALA A 281 11.26 23.40 7.28
N PRO A 282 10.33 23.53 6.31
CA PRO A 282 8.89 23.45 6.59
C PRO A 282 8.46 22.07 7.11
N LEU A 283 9.09 21.01 6.57
CA LEU A 283 8.86 19.63 6.99
C LEU A 283 9.39 19.41 8.42
N ALA A 284 10.60 19.87 8.73
CA ALA A 284 11.16 19.85 10.10
C ALA A 284 10.21 20.51 11.10
N ALA A 285 9.73 21.73 10.82
CA ALA A 285 8.82 22.44 11.74
C ALA A 285 7.50 21.68 11.98
N ALA A 286 6.97 20.99 10.95
CA ALA A 286 5.79 20.17 11.08
C ALA A 286 6.05 18.90 11.92
N ILE A 287 7.19 18.24 11.69
CA ILE A 287 7.64 17.05 12.44
C ILE A 287 7.84 17.41 13.92
N ASP A 288 8.61 18.45 14.22
CA ASP A 288 8.92 18.87 15.59
C ASP A 288 7.64 19.15 16.37
N ARG A 289 6.69 19.84 15.72
CA ARG A 289 5.39 20.09 16.32
C ARG A 289 4.62 18.80 16.61
N ALA A 290 4.54 17.89 15.64
CA ALA A 290 3.83 16.62 15.81
C ALA A 290 4.43 15.80 16.97
N ILE A 291 5.76 15.69 17.02
CA ILE A 291 6.49 14.97 18.09
C ILE A 291 6.26 15.63 19.45
N LEU A 292 6.35 16.97 19.53
CA LEU A 292 6.12 17.71 20.77
C LEU A 292 4.72 17.46 21.37
N HIS A 293 3.74 17.20 20.51
CA HIS A 293 2.36 16.91 20.90
C HIS A 293 2.03 15.40 20.93
N GLY A 294 3.04 14.53 20.88
CA GLY A 294 2.87 13.08 21.01
C GLY A 294 2.26 12.38 19.79
N VAL A 295 2.19 13.04 18.63
CA VAL A 295 1.76 12.42 17.37
C VAL A 295 2.95 11.66 16.77
N PRO A 296 2.89 10.32 16.63
CA PRO A 296 3.98 9.56 16.06
C PRO A 296 4.17 9.92 14.58
N VAL A 297 5.39 10.22 14.17
CA VAL A 297 5.72 10.54 12.76
C VAL A 297 6.62 9.47 12.17
N ARG A 298 6.42 9.19 10.89
CA ARG A 298 7.33 8.38 10.07
C ARG A 298 7.54 9.02 8.70
N LEU A 299 8.78 8.93 8.20
CA LEU A 299 9.15 9.40 6.87
C LEU A 299 9.23 8.22 5.90
N PHE A 300 8.41 8.27 4.86
CA PHE A 300 8.29 7.22 3.86
C PHE A 300 8.86 7.72 2.52
N ASN A 301 9.47 6.84 1.75
CA ASN A 301 9.93 7.10 0.38
C ASN A 301 10.93 8.26 0.29
N MET A 302 11.74 8.45 1.34
CA MET A 302 12.79 9.47 1.41
C MET A 302 14.12 8.76 1.68
N PRO A 303 15.08 8.80 0.74
CA PRO A 303 16.41 8.24 0.99
C PRO A 303 17.04 8.86 2.23
N LEU A 304 17.66 8.05 3.09
CA LEU A 304 18.22 8.52 4.37
C LEU A 304 19.24 9.66 4.22
N CYS A 305 20.02 9.65 3.14
CA CYS A 305 20.98 10.71 2.85
C CYS A 305 20.34 12.07 2.51
N GLN A 306 19.06 12.08 2.10
CA GLN A 306 18.29 13.30 1.83
C GLN A 306 17.54 13.82 3.07
N VAL A 307 17.57 13.07 4.17
CA VAL A 307 16.98 13.47 5.45
C VAL A 307 18.08 14.01 6.37
N PRO A 308 17.91 15.19 6.99
CA PRO A 308 18.91 15.73 7.92
C PRO A 308 19.13 14.78 9.11
N PRO A 309 20.36 14.69 9.66
CA PRO A 309 20.73 13.71 10.68
C PRO A 309 19.75 13.61 11.86
N ALA A 310 19.24 14.76 12.34
CA ALA A 310 18.29 14.83 13.45
C ALA A 310 16.98 14.06 13.21
N TYR A 311 16.55 13.89 11.95
CA TYR A 311 15.26 13.28 11.59
C TYR A 311 15.39 11.88 10.99
N ARG A 312 16.61 11.37 10.74
CA ARG A 312 16.82 10.08 10.06
C ARG A 312 16.20 8.90 10.80
N HIS A 313 16.14 8.95 12.12
CA HIS A 313 15.51 7.93 12.95
C HIS A 313 13.99 7.76 12.71
N LEU A 314 13.36 8.72 12.03
CA LEU A 314 11.94 8.66 11.65
C LEU A 314 11.72 8.00 10.28
N ALA A 315 12.77 7.92 9.45
CA ALA A 315 12.69 7.35 8.12
C ALA A 315 12.72 5.83 8.16
N VAL A 316 11.94 5.21 7.28
CA VAL A 316 11.79 3.75 7.21
C VAL A 316 11.98 3.25 5.78
N ALA A 317 12.45 2.00 5.64
CA ALA A 317 12.53 1.30 4.36
C ALA A 317 11.11 0.94 3.84
N SER A 318 10.39 1.94 3.32
CA SER A 318 8.97 1.83 2.96
C SER A 318 8.68 1.44 1.51
N ILE A 319 9.68 1.41 0.64
CA ILE A 319 9.50 1.05 -0.77
C ILE A 319 9.62 -0.47 -0.89
N SER A 320 8.60 -1.12 -1.45
CA SER A 320 8.61 -2.56 -1.66
C SER A 320 9.79 -3.00 -2.53
N ASP A 321 10.35 -4.16 -2.23
CA ASP A 321 11.53 -4.73 -2.90
C ASP A 321 11.47 -4.72 -4.43
N TRP A 322 10.30 -5.01 -5.00
CA TRP A 322 10.08 -5.03 -6.44
C TRP A 322 10.01 -3.65 -7.10
N LYS A 323 9.83 -2.59 -6.29
CA LYS A 323 9.78 -1.18 -6.70
C LYS A 323 11.06 -0.41 -6.38
N GLN A 324 12.04 -1.02 -5.71
CA GLN A 324 13.14 -0.29 -5.09
C GLN A 324 14.43 -0.40 -5.92
N ARG A 325 15.13 0.73 -6.06
CA ARG A 325 16.52 0.78 -6.53
C ARG A 325 17.40 1.67 -5.67
N PHE A 326 18.70 1.42 -5.79
CA PHE A 326 19.76 2.22 -5.19
C PHE A 326 20.75 2.65 -6.28
N ALA A 327 21.35 3.83 -6.10
CA ALA A 327 22.44 4.28 -6.95
C ALA A 327 23.68 3.39 -6.76
N LYS A 328 24.55 3.33 -7.78
CA LYS A 328 25.85 2.64 -7.68
C LYS A 328 26.70 3.13 -6.52
N ALA A 329 26.67 4.44 -6.24
CA ALA A 329 27.37 5.03 -5.10
C ALA A 329 26.93 4.45 -3.74
N CYS A 330 25.74 3.83 -3.65
CA CYS A 330 25.23 3.24 -2.42
C CYS A 330 25.77 1.82 -2.14
N ASP A 331 26.58 1.21 -3.01
CA ASP A 331 26.99 -0.20 -2.86
C ASP A 331 27.77 -0.49 -1.57
N GLY A 332 28.52 0.49 -1.06
CA GLY A 332 29.21 0.43 0.23
C GLY A 332 28.53 1.17 1.38
N CYS A 333 27.30 1.67 1.19
CA CYS A 333 26.61 2.47 2.19
C CYS A 333 26.15 1.62 3.39
N SER A 334 26.58 2.00 4.59
CA SER A 334 26.27 1.26 5.82
C SER A 334 24.79 1.33 6.19
N ALA A 335 24.12 2.44 5.84
CA ALA A 335 22.70 2.67 6.09
C ALA A 335 21.76 2.07 5.03
N LYS A 336 22.28 1.39 4.00
CA LYS A 336 21.46 0.83 2.91
C LYS A 336 20.34 -0.11 3.39
N PRO A 337 20.54 -1.02 4.37
CA PRO A 337 19.50 -1.94 4.84
C PRO A 337 18.26 -1.24 5.41
N ASP A 338 18.42 -0.04 5.98
CA ASP A 338 17.34 0.72 6.62
C ASP A 338 16.80 1.85 5.72
N CYS A 339 17.40 2.04 4.54
CA CYS A 339 17.07 3.12 3.62
C CYS A 339 15.92 2.72 2.69
N SER A 340 15.00 3.65 2.43
CA SER A 340 13.96 3.44 1.42
C SER A 340 14.50 3.35 0.00
N GLY A 341 15.72 3.83 -0.26
CA GLY A 341 16.22 4.00 -1.63
C GLY A 341 15.28 4.88 -2.45
N PHE A 342 15.21 4.59 -3.75
CA PHE A 342 14.33 5.27 -4.71
C PHE A 342 13.38 4.27 -5.35
N PHE A 343 12.32 4.79 -5.95
CA PHE A 343 11.49 3.98 -6.83
C PHE A 343 12.25 3.63 -8.13
N GLU A 344 12.02 2.43 -8.64
CA GLU A 344 12.70 1.85 -9.82
C GLU A 344 12.58 2.74 -11.06
N TRP A 345 11.44 3.42 -11.21
CA TRP A 345 11.12 4.29 -12.35
C TRP A 345 11.39 5.78 -12.08
N HIS A 346 12.01 6.15 -10.96
CA HIS A 346 12.44 7.54 -10.77
C HIS A 346 13.48 7.93 -11.84
N PRO A 347 13.53 9.18 -12.32
CA PRO A 347 14.60 9.65 -13.22
C PRO A 347 16.01 9.46 -12.64
N ASP A 348 16.99 9.11 -13.48
CA ASP A 348 18.36 8.82 -13.03
C ASP A 348 19.04 10.00 -12.34
N ILE A 349 18.77 11.23 -12.78
CA ILE A 349 19.29 12.45 -12.15
C ILE A 349 18.97 12.54 -10.66
N LEU A 350 17.82 12.03 -10.21
CA LEU A 350 17.46 12.01 -8.79
C LEU A 350 18.17 10.92 -8.00
N VAL A 351 18.50 9.82 -8.68
CA VAL A 351 19.11 8.63 -8.06
C VAL A 351 20.62 8.80 -7.97
N GLU A 352 21.24 9.49 -8.91
CA GLU A 352 22.68 9.76 -8.89
C GLU A 352 23.08 10.80 -7.84
N GLU A 353 22.13 11.63 -7.41
CA GLU A 353 22.32 12.67 -6.41
C GLU A 353 22.20 12.14 -4.95
N VAL A 354 23.10 11.24 -4.58
CA VAL A 354 23.17 10.61 -3.24
C VAL A 354 24.46 10.91 -2.50
N THR A 355 24.37 10.91 -1.16
CA THR A 355 25.53 10.99 -0.26
C THR A 355 25.49 9.80 0.69
N PRO A 356 26.15 8.67 0.37
CA PRO A 356 26.20 7.48 1.22
C PRO A 356 26.59 7.82 2.67
N LEU A 357 26.01 7.08 3.63
CA LEU A 357 26.18 7.30 5.07
C LEU A 357 27.06 6.25 5.73
#